data_AF-A0A8T0A167-F1
#
_entry.id   AF-A0A8T0A167-F1
#
_cell.length_a   1.000
_cell.length_b   1.000
_cell.length_c   1.000
_cell.angle_alpha   90.00
_cell.angle_beta   90.00
_cell.angle_gamma   90.00
#
_symmetry.space_group_name_H-M   'P 1'
#
loop_
_entity.id
_entity.type
_entity.pdbx_description
1 polymer ?
#
loop_
_entity_poly.entity_id
_entity_poly.type
_entity_poly.pdbx_seq_one_letter_code
_entity_poly.pdbx_strand_id
1 'polypeptide(L)'
;RNNKIQKLRIFDGIFYIYAPKVQLDEIAIKLGAINISKNFNDFYILPLIKCNEKRNMPNIILNVGGLKNKKINVILKPTQYMELHEEEHGDENITETCRLLFLPNEGLFGYNNINNNDWNMGEIFMLNRCISVNYNDNTIGFGEKIKNLKENNEEEEEEEEKN
;
A
#
# COMPACT_ATOMS: atom_id res chain seq x y z
N ARG A 1 23.94 -7.17 20.85
CA ARG A 1 22.65 -7.32 20.13
C ARG A 1 22.94 -7.08 18.66
N ASN A 2 22.81 -8.08 17.79
CA ASN A 2 22.87 -7.84 16.34
C ASN A 2 21.67 -6.98 15.96
N ASN A 3 21.90 -5.69 15.67
CA ASN A 3 20.88 -4.82 15.11
C ASN A 3 20.57 -5.33 13.70
N LYS A 4 19.60 -6.23 13.61
CA LYS A 4 19.11 -6.73 12.34
C LYS A 4 18.42 -5.57 11.65
N ILE A 5 19.07 -5.02 10.63
CA ILE A 5 18.55 -3.91 9.82
C ILE A 5 17.21 -4.36 9.23
N GLN A 6 16.16 -3.58 9.49
CA GLN A 6 14.83 -3.78 8.91
C GLN A 6 14.94 -3.72 7.38
N LYS A 7 14.40 -4.73 6.69
CA LYS A 7 14.44 -4.81 5.23
C LYS A 7 13.06 -4.52 4.64
N LEU A 8 13.06 -3.94 3.44
CA LEU A 8 11.93 -4.00 2.52
C LEU A 8 12.06 -5.28 1.68
N ARG A 9 11.04 -6.12 1.68
CA ARG A 9 10.94 -7.34 0.88
C ARG A 9 9.77 -7.22 -0.07
N ILE A 10 9.86 -7.91 -1.20
CA ILE A 10 8.76 -8.05 -2.14
C ILE A 10 8.44 -9.53 -2.21
N PHE A 11 7.16 -9.86 -2.10
CA PHE A 11 6.67 -11.22 -2.19
C PHE A 11 5.73 -11.33 -3.37
N ASP A 12 6.00 -12.32 -4.19
CA ASP A 12 5.04 -12.82 -5.16
C ASP A 12 4.11 -13.80 -4.44
N GLY A 13 2.78 -13.66 -4.62
CA GLY A 13 1.78 -14.49 -3.96
C GLY A 13 1.19 -13.97 -2.65
N ILE A 14 1.50 -12.73 -2.23
CA ILE A 14 0.73 -12.02 -1.20
C ILE A 14 0.17 -10.74 -1.78
N PHE A 15 -1.04 -10.37 -1.39
CA PHE A 15 -1.72 -9.22 -1.97
C PHE A 15 -1.36 -7.91 -1.24
N TYR A 16 -1.44 -7.92 0.09
CA TYR A 16 -1.37 -6.70 0.91
C TYR A 16 0.06 -6.26 1.27
N ILE A 17 0.17 -5.11 1.95
CA ILE A 17 1.41 -4.67 2.60
C ILE A 17 1.40 -5.18 4.03
N TYR A 18 2.47 -5.88 4.41
CA TYR A 18 2.66 -6.39 5.76
C TYR A 18 3.85 -5.72 6.44
N ALA A 19 3.69 -5.32 7.69
CA ALA A 19 4.73 -4.67 8.46
C ALA A 19 4.55 -4.90 9.97
N PRO A 20 5.49 -4.48 10.83
CA PRO A 20 5.34 -4.59 12.27
C PRO A 20 4.09 -3.83 12.74
N LYS A 21 3.24 -4.48 13.53
CA LYS A 21 1.95 -3.90 13.98
C LYS A 21 2.08 -2.49 14.55
N VAL A 22 3.09 -2.25 15.40
CA VAL A 22 3.32 -0.93 16.00
C VAL A 22 3.49 0.17 14.94
N GLN A 23 4.22 -0.11 13.86
CA GLN A 23 4.42 0.85 12.77
C GLN A 23 3.14 1.07 11.96
N LEU A 24 2.37 -0.01 11.72
CA LEU A 24 1.09 0.09 11.02
C LEU A 24 0.04 0.86 11.84
N ASP A 25 -0.04 0.61 13.15
CA ASP A 25 -0.94 1.31 14.06
C ASP A 25 -0.64 2.82 14.07
N GLU A 26 0.65 3.21 14.13
CA GLU A 26 1.06 4.61 14.04
C GLU A 26 0.64 5.28 12.72
N ILE A 27 0.78 4.56 11.60
CA ILE A 27 0.37 5.05 10.28
C ILE A 27 -1.15 5.18 10.20
N ALA A 28 -1.88 4.15 10.63
CA ALA A 28 -3.34 4.13 10.62
C ALA A 28 -3.93 5.29 11.43
N ILE A 29 -3.38 5.55 12.62
CA ILE A 29 -3.77 6.71 13.45
C ILE A 29 -3.54 8.03 12.70
N LYS A 30 -2.39 8.21 12.05
CA LYS A 30 -2.09 9.42 11.26
C LYS A 30 -3.01 9.59 10.05
N LEU A 31 -3.46 8.49 9.46
CA LEU A 31 -4.42 8.50 8.35
C LEU A 31 -5.87 8.71 8.81
N GLY A 32 -6.13 8.67 10.13
CA GLY A 32 -7.44 8.90 10.72
C GLY A 32 -8.30 7.64 10.81
N ALA A 33 -7.69 6.46 11.04
CA ALA A 33 -8.44 5.23 11.28
C ALA A 33 -9.35 5.36 12.50
N ILE A 34 -10.59 4.87 12.37
CA ILE A 34 -11.61 4.91 13.43
C ILE A 34 -11.46 3.77 14.43
N ASN A 35 -10.77 2.69 14.04
CA ASN A 35 -10.53 1.55 14.90
C ASN A 35 -9.15 0.94 14.62
N ILE A 36 -8.44 0.58 15.68
CA ILE A 36 -7.18 -0.17 15.65
C ILE A 36 -7.46 -1.53 16.29
N SER A 37 -7.68 -2.55 15.46
CA SER A 37 -7.97 -3.89 15.96
C SER A 37 -6.79 -4.48 16.73
N LYS A 38 -7.10 -5.31 17.72
CA LYS A 38 -6.11 -6.16 18.41
C LYS A 38 -5.81 -7.43 17.62
N ASN A 39 -6.69 -7.84 16.71
CA ASN A 39 -6.48 -9.02 15.87
C ASN A 39 -5.54 -8.67 14.71
N PHE A 40 -4.70 -9.64 14.32
CA PHE A 40 -3.70 -9.45 13.26
C PHE A 40 -4.25 -9.68 11.84
N ASN A 41 -5.50 -10.14 11.73
CA ASN A 41 -6.15 -10.43 10.45
C ASN A 41 -7.18 -9.36 10.05
N ASP A 42 -7.41 -8.37 10.91
CA ASP A 42 -8.42 -7.34 10.67
C ASP A 42 -7.77 -6.16 9.97
N PHE A 43 -8.47 -5.61 8.98
CA PHE A 43 -8.06 -4.36 8.34
C PHE A 43 -8.30 -3.16 9.26
N TYR A 44 -7.50 -2.12 9.04
CA TYR A 44 -7.74 -0.81 9.64
C TYR A 44 -8.87 -0.11 8.87
N ILE A 45 -9.89 0.33 9.59
CA ILE A 45 -11.04 1.00 9.00
C ILE A 45 -10.88 2.51 9.12
N LEU A 46 -11.18 3.21 8.02
CA LEU A 46 -11.26 4.66 7.91
C LEU A 46 -12.73 5.10 7.79
N PRO A 47 -13.05 6.38 8.11
CA PRO A 47 -14.33 6.95 7.75
C PRO A 47 -14.56 6.86 6.24
N LEU A 48 -15.79 6.53 5.81
CA LEU A 48 -16.14 6.36 4.39
C LEU A 48 -15.73 7.57 3.52
N ILE A 49 -15.88 8.78 4.05
CA ILE A 49 -15.49 10.03 3.40
C ILE A 49 -14.02 10.05 2.94
N LYS A 50 -13.12 9.32 3.61
CA LYS A 50 -11.71 9.25 3.22
C LYS A 50 -11.51 8.52 1.88
N CYS A 51 -12.33 7.53 1.58
CA CYS A 51 -12.31 6.85 0.29
C CYS A 51 -12.96 7.70 -0.80
N ASN A 52 -14.03 8.45 -0.48
CA ASN A 52 -14.67 9.36 -1.43
C ASN A 52 -13.76 10.56 -1.78
N GLU A 53 -12.96 11.02 -0.82
CA GLU A 53 -11.98 12.09 -0.99
C GLU A 53 -10.54 11.56 -1.18
N LYS A 54 -10.37 10.42 -1.86
CA LYS A 54 -9.08 9.74 -2.02
C LYS A 54 -7.95 10.63 -2.51
N ARG A 55 -8.25 11.63 -3.35
CA ARG A 55 -7.29 12.62 -3.86
C ARG A 55 -6.67 13.51 -2.77
N ASN A 56 -7.36 13.69 -1.65
CA ASN A 56 -6.91 14.51 -0.51
C ASN A 56 -6.05 13.69 0.47
N MET A 57 -5.97 12.37 0.29
CA MET A 57 -5.21 11.48 1.17
C MET A 57 -3.71 11.59 0.91
N PRO A 58 -2.87 11.55 1.94
CA PRO A 58 -1.43 11.78 1.80
C PRO A 58 -0.73 10.62 1.10
N ASN A 59 0.36 10.90 0.41
CA ASN A 59 1.27 9.84 -0.03
C ASN A 59 2.07 9.30 1.16
N ILE A 60 2.33 7.99 1.20
CA ILE A 60 3.24 7.38 2.18
C ILE A 60 4.61 7.24 1.54
N ILE A 61 5.63 7.82 2.18
CA ILE A 61 7.01 7.82 1.67
C ILE A 61 7.84 6.83 2.49
N LEU A 62 8.32 5.78 1.84
CA LEU A 62 9.26 4.82 2.40
C LEU A 62 10.67 5.17 1.94
N ASN A 63 11.57 5.41 2.90
CA ASN A 63 12.98 5.69 2.62
C ASN A 63 13.77 4.38 2.62
N VAL A 64 14.24 3.94 1.47
CA VAL A 64 15.01 2.70 1.32
C VAL A 64 16.47 2.96 0.99
N GLY A 65 17.35 2.07 1.47
CA GLY A 65 18.77 2.12 1.13
C GLY A 65 18.99 1.71 -0.32
N GLY A 66 19.63 2.58 -1.09
CA GLY A 66 20.01 2.36 -2.48
C GLY A 66 21.51 2.15 -2.66
N LEU A 67 21.91 1.93 -3.92
CA LEU A 67 23.30 1.78 -4.30
C LEU A 67 24.13 3.02 -3.92
N LYS A 68 25.40 2.80 -3.56
CA LYS A 68 26.35 3.85 -3.16
C LYS A 68 25.83 4.72 -2.00
N ASN A 69 25.14 4.10 -1.04
CA ASN A 69 24.57 4.76 0.15
C ASN A 69 23.57 5.88 -0.16
N LYS A 70 22.99 5.91 -1.36
CA LYS A 70 21.91 6.84 -1.68
C LYS A 70 20.62 6.40 -0.99
N LYS A 71 19.81 7.35 -0.53
CA LYS A 71 18.44 7.07 -0.12
C LYS A 71 17.53 7.15 -1.35
N ILE A 72 16.63 6.18 -1.47
CA ILE A 72 15.61 6.14 -2.50
C ILE A 72 14.25 6.29 -1.82
N ASN A 73 13.40 7.13 -2.39
CA ASN A 73 12.04 7.32 -1.90
C ASN A 73 11.10 6.45 -2.70
N VAL A 74 10.38 5.57 -2.01
CA VAL A 74 9.31 4.78 -2.59
C VAL A 74 7.99 5.38 -2.11
N ILE A 75 7.19 5.88 -3.06
CA ILE A 75 5.99 6.66 -2.78
C ILE A 75 4.75 5.81 -3.01
N LEU A 76 4.02 5.45 -1.95
CA LEU A 76 2.72 4.79 -2.05
C LEU A 76 1.62 5.85 -2.18
N LYS A 77 0.91 5.81 -3.31
CA LYS A 77 -0.25 6.66 -3.57
C LYS A 77 -1.47 6.10 -2.81
N PRO A 78 -2.47 6.94 -2.46
CA PRO A 78 -3.72 6.47 -1.84
C PRO A 78 -4.37 5.31 -2.59
N THR A 79 -4.30 5.30 -3.92
CA THR A 79 -4.81 4.21 -4.76
C THR A 79 -4.18 2.85 -4.50
N GLN A 80 -3.01 2.80 -3.86
CA GLN A 80 -2.28 1.56 -3.58
C GLN A 80 -2.45 1.05 -2.15
N TYR A 81 -2.86 1.90 -1.22
CA TYR A 81 -2.88 1.53 0.20
C TYR A 81 -4.26 1.58 0.86
N MET A 82 -5.30 2.04 0.16
CA MET A 82 -6.66 2.05 0.66
C MET A 82 -7.68 1.79 -0.44
N GLU A 83 -8.81 1.22 -0.06
CA GLU A 83 -9.92 0.93 -0.96
C GLU A 83 -11.27 1.06 -0.26
N LEU A 84 -12.29 1.25 -1.09
CA LEU A 84 -13.67 1.02 -0.71
C LEU A 84 -13.91 -0.49 -0.82
N HIS A 85 -14.40 -1.09 0.25
CA HIS A 85 -14.77 -2.49 0.30
C HIS A 85 -16.27 -2.61 0.55
N GLU A 86 -16.93 -3.30 -0.36
CA GLU A 86 -18.35 -3.64 -0.28
C GLU A 86 -18.47 -5.04 0.33
N GLU A 87 -19.15 -5.15 1.47
CA GLU A 87 -19.49 -6.45 2.06
C GLU A 87 -20.92 -6.83 1.69
N GLU A 88 -21.08 -7.98 1.03
CA GLU A 88 -22.38 -8.56 0.72
C GLU A 88 -22.86 -9.44 1.88
N HIS A 89 -24.01 -9.09 2.47
CA HIS A 89 -24.64 -9.88 3.52
C HIS A 89 -25.89 -10.60 3.00
N GLY A 90 -25.71 -11.58 2.12
CA GLY A 90 -26.82 -12.38 1.59
C GLY A 90 -27.84 -11.53 0.82
N ASP A 91 -29.11 -11.58 1.23
CA ASP A 91 -30.22 -10.93 0.51
C ASP A 91 -30.41 -9.43 0.83
N GLU A 92 -29.66 -8.82 1.76
CA GLU A 92 -29.83 -7.39 2.10
C GLU A 92 -28.53 -6.63 2.44
N ASN A 93 -28.49 -5.39 1.93
CA ASN A 93 -27.59 -4.27 2.20
C ASN A 93 -26.08 -4.50 1.98
N ILE A 94 -25.57 -3.92 0.89
CA ILE A 94 -24.15 -3.66 0.69
C ILE A 94 -23.70 -2.65 1.74
N THR A 95 -22.85 -3.08 2.67
CA THR A 95 -22.18 -2.18 3.60
C THR A 95 -20.84 -1.76 2.99
N GLU A 96 -20.68 -0.45 2.78
CA GLU A 96 -19.42 0.12 2.28
C GLU A 96 -18.50 0.46 3.45
N THR A 97 -17.29 -0.07 3.42
CA THR A 97 -16.23 0.26 4.38
C THR A 97 -15.01 0.80 3.66
N CYS A 98 -14.43 1.89 4.18
CA CYS A 98 -13.15 2.36 3.68
C CYS A 98 -12.04 1.69 4.51
N ARG A 99 -11.16 0.91 3.88
CA ARG A 99 -10.13 0.16 4.60
C ARG A 99 -8.71 0.45 4.10
N LEU A 100 -7.74 0.38 5.00
CA LEU A 100 -6.32 0.36 4.64
C LEU A 100 -5.90 -1.06 4.29
N LEU A 101 -5.15 -1.20 3.21
CA LEU A 101 -4.63 -2.46 2.68
C LEU A 101 -3.34 -2.90 3.39
N PHE A 102 -3.34 -2.76 4.71
CA PHE A 102 -2.24 -3.10 5.61
C PHE A 102 -2.65 -4.22 6.54
N LEU A 103 -1.76 -5.19 6.74
CA LEU A 103 -1.93 -6.24 7.74
C LEU A 103 -0.65 -6.42 8.56
N PRO A 104 -0.73 -6.65 9.87
CA PRO A 104 0.45 -7.03 10.66
C PRO A 104 1.17 -8.27 10.10
N ASN A 105 2.49 -8.32 10.24
CA ASN A 105 3.30 -9.48 9.82
C ASN A 105 2.82 -10.80 10.44
N GLU A 106 2.22 -10.74 11.64
CA GLU A 106 1.62 -11.86 12.34
C GLU A 106 0.42 -12.47 11.61
N GLY A 107 -0.26 -11.71 10.74
CA GLY A 107 -1.37 -12.20 9.90
C GLY A 107 -0.91 -12.90 8.63
N LEU A 108 0.40 -12.96 8.36
CA LEU A 108 0.94 -13.58 7.15
C LEU A 108 1.25 -15.06 7.39
N PHE A 109 0.19 -15.89 7.38
CA PHE A 109 0.29 -17.34 7.53
C PHE A 109 0.91 -18.00 6.28
N GLY A 110 1.71 -19.06 6.48
CA GLY A 110 2.27 -19.88 5.40
C GLY A 110 3.68 -19.49 4.92
N TYR A 111 4.26 -18.41 5.42
CA TYR A 111 5.59 -17.93 5.02
C TYR A 111 6.61 -18.08 6.16
N ASN A 112 7.30 -19.23 6.20
CA ASN A 112 8.18 -19.65 7.31
C ASN A 112 9.46 -18.82 7.50
N ASN A 113 9.70 -17.79 6.69
CA ASN A 113 10.95 -16.98 6.68
C ASN A 113 10.71 -15.48 6.86
N ILE A 114 9.55 -15.08 7.37
CA ILE A 114 9.26 -13.68 7.66
C ILE A 114 9.93 -13.28 8.95
N ASN A 115 10.70 -12.20 8.86
CA ASN A 115 11.12 -11.46 10.03
C ASN A 115 9.97 -10.51 10.39
N ASN A 116 9.41 -10.63 11.59
CA ASN A 116 8.31 -9.77 12.03
C ASN A 116 8.69 -8.28 12.09
N ASN A 117 9.98 -7.97 11.99
CA ASN A 117 10.49 -6.60 11.89
C ASN A 117 10.65 -6.09 10.46
N ASP A 118 10.45 -6.90 9.40
CA ASP A 118 10.62 -6.45 8.02
C ASP A 118 9.32 -5.85 7.46
N TRP A 119 9.44 -5.01 6.43
CA TRP A 119 8.33 -4.56 5.59
C TRP A 119 8.21 -5.49 4.39
N ASN A 120 7.05 -6.12 4.21
CA ASN A 120 6.80 -7.13 3.19
C ASN A 120 5.73 -6.60 2.25
N MET A 121 6.12 -6.37 0.99
CA MET A 121 5.30 -5.73 -0.03
C MET A 121 4.70 -6.77 -0.96
N GLY A 122 3.38 -6.86 -0.96
CA GLY A 122 2.62 -7.70 -1.90
C GLY A 122 2.28 -7.01 -3.21
N GLU A 123 1.35 -7.60 -3.95
CA GLU A 123 0.90 -7.15 -5.28
C GLU A 123 0.44 -5.68 -5.32
N ILE A 124 -0.24 -5.19 -4.28
CA ILE A 124 -0.71 -3.78 -4.25
C ILE A 124 0.42 -2.77 -4.35
N PHE A 125 1.60 -3.11 -3.83
CA PHE A 125 2.80 -2.29 -3.93
C PHE A 125 3.34 -2.23 -5.36
N MET A 126 3.10 -3.29 -6.13
CA MET A 126 3.53 -3.44 -7.52
C MET A 126 2.57 -2.75 -8.50
N LEU A 127 1.35 -2.44 -8.08
CA LEU A 127 0.39 -1.69 -8.88
C LEU A 127 1.01 -0.37 -9.36
N ASN A 128 0.90 -0.11 -10.67
CA ASN A 128 1.45 1.06 -11.34
C ASN A 128 2.99 1.19 -11.29
N ARG A 129 3.71 0.11 -11.02
CA ARG A 129 5.18 0.09 -11.05
C ARG A 129 5.72 -0.99 -11.98
N CYS A 130 6.88 -0.69 -12.56
CA CYS A 130 7.76 -1.69 -13.15
C CYS A 130 8.78 -2.08 -12.10
N ILE A 131 8.90 -3.38 -11.83
CA ILE A 131 9.85 -3.95 -10.88
C ILE A 131 10.83 -4.80 -11.66
N SER A 132 12.11 -4.58 -11.43
CA SER A 132 13.19 -5.39 -12.01
C SER A 132 14.03 -5.97 -10.89
N VAL A 133 14.25 -7.28 -10.92
CA VAL A 133 15.09 -7.99 -9.95
C VAL A 133 16.39 -8.37 -10.64
N ASN A 134 17.51 -7.85 -10.16
CA ASN A 134 18.83 -8.23 -10.61
C ASN A 134 19.45 -9.16 -9.56
N TYR A 135 19.41 -10.47 -9.86
CA TYR A 135 19.95 -11.52 -8.98
C TYR A 135 21.47 -11.48 -8.87
N ASN A 136 22.18 -11.06 -9.92
CA ASN A 136 23.64 -11.00 -9.89
C ASN A 136 24.13 -9.94 -8.89
N ASP A 137 23.47 -8.78 -8.90
CA ASP A 137 23.84 -7.66 -8.02
C ASP A 137 23.07 -7.67 -6.69
N ASN A 138 22.14 -8.61 -6.49
CA ASN A 138 21.20 -8.64 -5.36
C ASN A 138 20.45 -7.31 -5.17
N THR A 139 20.00 -6.70 -6.27
CA THR A 139 19.31 -5.41 -6.26
C THR A 139 17.90 -5.50 -6.85
N ILE A 140 17.06 -4.56 -6.43
CA ILE A 140 15.72 -4.38 -6.98
C ILE A 140 15.60 -2.95 -7.50
N GLY A 141 15.16 -2.81 -8.73
CA GLY A 141 14.82 -1.53 -9.36
C GLY A 141 13.31 -1.31 -9.40
N PHE A 142 12.90 -0.06 -9.21
CA PHE A 142 11.51 0.38 -9.29
C PHE A 142 11.42 1.56 -10.24
N GLY A 143 10.46 1.53 -11.15
CA GLY A 143 10.06 2.68 -11.97
C GLY A 143 8.54 2.84 -11.93
N GLU A 144 8.04 4.06 -12.10
CA GLU A 144 6.61 4.25 -12.38
C GLU A 144 6.28 3.63 -13.75
N LYS A 145 5.13 2.98 -13.87
CA LYS A 145 4.60 2.64 -15.19
C LYS A 145 4.33 3.94 -15.92
N ILE A 146 4.99 4.16 -17.05
CA ILE A 146 4.66 5.26 -17.95
C ILE A 146 3.23 5.01 -18.43
N LYS A 147 2.27 5.79 -17.94
CA LYS A 147 0.96 5.89 -18.61
C LYS A 147 1.25 6.45 -19.99
N ASN A 148 0.79 5.76 -21.04
CA ASN A 148 0.85 6.34 -22.38
C ASN A 148 0.14 7.70 -22.33
N LEU A 149 0.85 8.74 -22.76
CA LEU A 149 0.46 10.16 -22.80
C LEU A 149 -0.80 10.49 -23.66
N LYS A 150 -1.68 9.51 -23.92
CA LYS A 150 -2.84 9.67 -24.80
C LYS A 150 -4.17 9.86 -24.07
N GLU A 151 -4.23 9.68 -22.76
CA GLU A 151 -5.47 9.85 -21.98
C GLU A 151 -5.68 11.28 -21.46
N ASN A 152 -4.73 12.19 -21.66
CA ASN A 152 -4.85 13.59 -21.21
C ASN A 152 -5.61 14.51 -22.20
N ASN A 153 -6.12 13.98 -23.31
CA ASN A 153 -6.85 14.79 -24.30
C ASN A 153 -8.37 14.66 -24.21
N GLU A 154 -8.92 13.74 -23.39
CA GLU A 154 -10.38 13.53 -23.30
C GLU A 154 -11.01 14.21 -22.07
N GLU A 155 -10.24 14.55 -21.03
CA GLU A 155 -10.77 15.26 -19.84
C GLU A 155 -10.85 16.80 -20.03
N GLU A 156 -10.15 17.40 -21.01
CA GLU A 156 -10.26 18.84 -21.29
C GLU A 156 -11.43 19.21 -22.23
N GLU A 157 -11.97 18.27 -23.02
CA GLU A 157 -13.09 18.55 -23.93
C GLU A 157 -14.47 18.56 -23.23
N GLU A 158 -14.64 17.89 -22.08
CA GLU A 158 -15.91 17.91 -21.33
C GLU A 158 -16.14 19.20 -20.51
N GLU A 159 -15.11 20.01 -20.27
CA GLU A 159 -15.22 21.31 -19.55
C GLU A 159 -15.49 22.49 -20.50
N GLU A 160 -15.14 22.39 -21.79
CA GLU A 160 -15.45 23.43 -22.79
C GLU A 160 -16.88 23.32 -23.36
N GLU A 161 -17.52 22.14 -23.36
CA GLU A 161 -18.94 22.01 -23.78
C GLU A 161 -19.96 22.48 -22.72
N LYS A 162 -19.51 22.87 -21.51
CA LYS A 162 -20.37 23.32 -20.41
C LYS A 162 -20.25 24.80 -20.05
N ASN A 163 -19.51 25.61 -20.82
CA ASN A 163 -19.41 27.07 -20.63
C ASN A 163 -20.00 27.86 -21.79
#